data_AF-A0A916DH06-F1
#
_entry.id   AF-A0A916DH06-F1
#
_cell.length_a   1.000
_cell.length_b   1.000
_cell.length_c   1.000
_cell.angle_alpha   90.00
_cell.angle_beta   90.00
_cell.angle_gamma   90.00
#
_symmetry.space_group_name_H-M   'P 1'
#
loop_
_entity.id
_entity.type
_entity.pdbx_description
1 polymer ?
#
loop_
_entity_poly.entity_id
_entity_poly.type
_entity_poly.pdbx_seq_one_letter_code
_entity_poly.pdbx_strand_id
1 'polypeptide(L)'
;MKNAFYAQSGGVTAVINASACGVIETARKHKSKIGKVYAGRNGIIGALTEDLIDTSKDSAAAIAALRHTPSGAFGSCRYKLKGIEEHRAQYERLIEVFKAHNIGYFFYNGGGDSADT
;
A
#
# COMPACT_ATOMS: atom_id res chain seq x y z
N MET A 1 -3.70 15.55 10.37
CA MET A 1 -2.67 14.55 9.99
C MET A 1 -3.20 13.74 8.81
N LYS A 2 -2.38 13.42 7.81
CA LYS A 2 -2.79 12.53 6.71
C LYS A 2 -2.35 11.09 6.98
N ASN A 3 -3.17 10.14 6.58
CA ASN A 3 -2.86 8.71 6.60
C ASN A 3 -2.02 8.34 5.36
N ALA A 4 -1.41 7.17 5.40
CA ALA A 4 -0.67 6.60 4.28
C ALA A 4 -1.37 5.35 3.73
N PHE A 5 -1.21 5.13 2.44
CA PHE A 5 -1.54 3.90 1.76
C PHE A 5 -0.27 3.20 1.28
N TYR A 6 -0.20 1.89 1.45
CA TYR A 6 0.85 1.02 0.96
C TYR A 6 0.25 -0.09 0.11
N ALA A 7 0.86 -0.41 -1.03
CA ALA A 7 0.46 -1.58 -1.81
C ALA A 7 1.66 -2.26 -2.47
N GLN A 8 1.55 -3.57 -2.61
CA GLN A 8 2.48 -4.40 -3.38
C GLN A 8 1.92 -4.60 -4.78
N SER A 9 2.80 -4.52 -5.79
CA SER A 9 2.42 -4.61 -7.20
C SER A 9 3.35 -5.53 -7.97
N GLY A 10 2.78 -6.27 -8.92
CA GLY A 10 3.48 -7.23 -9.75
C GLY A 10 3.83 -8.54 -9.03
N GLY A 11 4.87 -9.21 -9.51
CA GLY A 11 5.36 -10.45 -8.92
C GLY A 11 5.99 -10.21 -7.54
N VAL A 12 5.58 -10.98 -6.54
CA VAL A 12 6.16 -10.91 -5.19
C VAL A 12 7.58 -11.48 -5.19
N THR A 13 8.40 -11.02 -4.25
CA THR A 13 9.80 -11.48 -4.09
C THR A 13 10.00 -12.09 -2.70
N ALA A 14 11.16 -12.71 -2.48
CA ALA A 14 11.52 -13.23 -1.16
C ALA A 14 11.70 -12.13 -0.09
N VAL A 15 11.84 -10.86 -0.50
CA VAL A 15 12.22 -9.74 0.40
C VAL A 15 11.26 -8.55 0.35
N ILE A 16 10.20 -8.57 -0.46
CA ILE A 16 9.28 -7.42 -0.62
C ILE A 16 8.63 -7.00 0.70
N ASN A 17 8.41 -7.95 1.62
CA ASN A 17 7.89 -7.68 2.95
C ASN A 17 8.90 -6.97 3.87
N ALA A 18 10.21 -7.05 3.62
CA ALA A 18 11.19 -6.26 4.35
C ALA A 18 11.04 -4.76 4.04
N SER A 19 10.74 -4.40 2.79
CA SER A 19 10.37 -3.04 2.41
C SER A 19 9.04 -2.61 3.05
N ALA A 20 8.05 -3.50 3.10
CA ALA A 20 6.78 -3.25 3.78
C ALA A 20 6.98 -2.95 5.28
N CYS A 21 7.78 -3.79 5.95
CA CYS A 21 8.21 -3.60 7.34
C CYS A 21 8.84 -2.21 7.53
N GLY A 22 9.80 -1.84 6.67
CA GLY A 22 10.48 -0.55 6.73
C GLY A 22 9.52 0.64 6.64
N VAL A 23 8.56 0.60 5.71
CA VAL A 23 7.54 1.65 5.57
C VAL A 23 6.67 1.75 6.83
N ILE A 24 6.11 0.63 7.29
CA ILE A 24 5.17 0.62 8.41
C ILE A 24 5.85 1.02 9.72
N GLU A 25 7.03 0.47 10.03
CA GLU A 25 7.78 0.82 11.24
C GLU A 25 8.20 2.29 11.24
N THR A 26 8.64 2.82 10.09
CA THR A 26 9.05 4.23 9.97
C THR A 26 7.86 5.16 10.14
N ALA A 27 6.74 4.88 9.49
CA ALA A 27 5.51 5.65 9.70
C ALA A 27 5.07 5.63 11.17
N ARG A 28 5.14 4.47 11.84
CA ARG A 28 4.85 4.33 13.28
C ARG A 28 5.80 5.11 14.19
N LYS A 29 7.04 5.38 13.78
CA LYS A 29 8.00 6.23 14.51
C LYS A 29 7.72 7.72 14.30
N HIS A 30 7.14 8.09 13.17
CA HIS A 30 6.86 9.49 12.80
C HIS A 30 5.36 9.85 12.89
N LYS A 31 4.70 9.47 14.00
CA LYS A 31 3.25 9.73 14.22
C LYS A 31 2.85 11.20 14.20
N SER A 32 3.80 12.12 14.40
CA SER A 32 3.57 13.57 14.29
C SER A 32 3.48 14.07 12.84
N LYS A 33 3.77 13.20 11.86
CA LYS A 33 3.73 13.49 10.42
C LYS A 33 2.77 12.59 9.66
N ILE A 34 2.78 11.29 9.97
CA ILE A 34 1.97 10.27 9.30
C ILE A 34 1.00 9.67 10.31
N GLY A 35 -0.28 9.59 9.93
CA GLY A 35 -1.32 8.94 10.72
C GLY A 35 -1.23 7.40 10.64
N LYS A 36 -2.35 6.76 10.32
CA LYS A 36 -2.40 5.30 10.08
C LYS A 36 -1.75 4.94 8.75
N VAL A 37 -1.24 3.72 8.66
CA VAL A 37 -0.86 3.09 7.38
C VAL A 37 -1.91 2.05 7.04
N TYR A 38 -2.62 2.27 5.93
CA TYR A 38 -3.50 1.28 5.32
C TYR A 38 -2.74 0.51 4.24
N ALA A 39 -2.92 -0.80 4.17
CA ALA A 39 -2.41 -1.61 3.07
C ALA A 39 -3.57 -2.00 2.13
N GLY A 40 -3.36 -1.95 0.82
CA GLY A 40 -4.34 -2.45 -0.15
C GLY A 40 -4.32 -3.96 -0.21
N ARG A 41 -5.45 -4.63 0.06
CA ARG A 41 -5.55 -6.08 -0.12
C ARG A 41 -5.36 -6.42 -1.60
N ASN A 42 -4.43 -7.33 -1.90
CA ASN A 42 -4.10 -7.72 -3.27
C ASN A 42 -3.64 -6.54 -4.14
N GLY A 43 -2.88 -5.63 -3.55
CA GLY A 43 -2.30 -4.48 -4.26
C GLY A 43 -3.30 -3.37 -4.54
N ILE A 44 -3.19 -2.73 -5.71
CA ILE A 44 -3.99 -1.55 -6.06
C ILE A 44 -5.48 -1.86 -6.27
N ILE A 45 -5.82 -3.11 -6.58
CA ILE A 45 -7.22 -3.55 -6.65
C ILE A 45 -7.92 -3.32 -5.32
N GLY A 46 -7.25 -3.59 -4.19
CA GLY A 46 -7.81 -3.32 -2.86
C GLY A 46 -8.15 -1.86 -2.63
N ALA A 47 -7.43 -0.91 -3.23
CA ALA A 47 -7.82 0.50 -3.17
C ALA A 47 -9.06 0.77 -4.04
N LEU A 48 -9.12 0.22 -5.26
CA LEU A 48 -10.26 0.41 -6.17
C LEU A 48 -11.56 -0.16 -5.59
N THR A 49 -11.48 -1.32 -4.93
CA THR A 49 -12.60 -2.00 -4.28
C THR A 49 -12.79 -1.62 -2.82
N GLU A 50 -12.00 -0.68 -2.31
CA GLU A 50 -12.03 -0.22 -0.91
C GLU A 50 -11.84 -1.34 0.15
N ASP A 51 -11.10 -2.38 -0.21
CA ASP A 51 -10.65 -3.44 0.71
C ASP A 51 -9.27 -3.07 1.30
N LEU A 52 -9.33 -2.24 2.34
CA LEU A 52 -8.15 -1.71 3.03
C LEU A 52 -7.88 -2.45 4.33
N ILE A 53 -6.61 -2.80 4.55
CA ILE A 53 -6.10 -3.41 5.77
C ILE A 53 -5.54 -2.32 6.68
N ASP A 54 -6.15 -2.13 7.85
CA ASP A 54 -5.60 -1.23 8.88
C ASP A 54 -4.44 -1.90 9.61
N THR A 55 -3.21 -1.59 9.18
CA THR A 55 -1.99 -2.17 9.77
C THR A 55 -1.77 -1.75 11.22
N SER A 56 -2.52 -0.77 11.76
CA SER A 56 -2.41 -0.41 13.17
C SER A 56 -2.96 -1.49 14.10
N LYS A 57 -3.72 -2.45 13.55
CA LYS A 57 -4.26 -3.60 14.30
C LYS A 57 -3.22 -4.71 14.48
N ASP A 58 -2.14 -4.70 13.69
CA ASP A 58 -1.05 -5.67 13.79
C ASP A 58 -0.09 -5.30 14.93
N SER A 59 0.34 -6.30 15.69
CA SER A 59 1.32 -6.11 16.76
C SER A 59 2.68 -5.66 16.21
N ALA A 60 3.51 -5.05 17.05
CA ALA A 60 4.88 -4.69 16.65
C ALA A 60 5.69 -5.92 16.21
N ALA A 61 5.52 -7.05 16.89
CA ALA A 61 6.17 -8.31 16.54
C ALA A 61 5.70 -8.86 15.18
N ALA A 62 4.41 -8.78 14.88
CA ALA A 62 3.87 -9.20 13.58
C ALA A 62 4.45 -8.36 12.44
N ILE A 63 4.54 -7.04 12.61
CA ILE A 63 5.18 -6.16 11.62
C ILE A 63 6.67 -6.47 11.48
N ALA A 64 7.40 -6.67 12.60
CA ALA A 64 8.83 -7.00 12.54
C ALA A 64 9.09 -8.34 11.83
N ALA A 65 8.22 -9.33 12.00
CA ALA A 65 8.31 -10.65 11.35
C ALA A 65 8.24 -10.58 9.81
N LEU A 66 7.64 -9.52 9.25
CA LEU A 66 7.62 -9.28 7.80
C LEU A 66 9.03 -9.26 7.19
N ARG A 67 10.03 -8.81 7.95
CA ARG A 67 11.45 -8.80 7.52
C ARG A 67 11.98 -10.18 7.12
N HIS A 68 11.40 -11.24 7.68
CA HIS A 68 11.83 -12.63 7.47
C HIS A 68 10.76 -13.47 6.77
N THR A 69 9.70 -12.84 6.24
CA THR A 69 8.58 -13.53 5.60
C THR A 69 8.63 -13.32 4.08
N PRO A 70 8.73 -14.38 3.25
CA PRO A 70 8.74 -14.23 1.80
C PRO A 70 7.33 -13.93 1.24
N SER A 71 7.24 -13.72 -0.07
CA SER A 71 6.00 -13.38 -0.80
C SER A 71 5.43 -12.02 -0.37
N GLY A 72 4.18 -11.72 -0.73
CA GLY A 72 3.51 -10.47 -0.37
C GLY A 72 2.52 -10.66 0.77
N ALA A 73 2.82 -10.16 1.96
CA ALA A 73 2.00 -10.33 3.16
C ALA A 73 0.60 -9.70 3.05
N PHE A 74 0.43 -8.72 2.17
CA PHE A 74 -0.87 -8.06 1.92
C PHE A 74 -1.51 -8.52 0.60
N GLY A 75 -0.89 -9.47 -0.09
CA GLY A 75 -1.21 -9.82 -1.46
C GLY A 75 -0.70 -8.78 -2.46
N SER A 76 -0.61 -9.20 -3.72
CA SER A 76 -0.23 -8.35 -4.86
C SER A 76 -1.15 -8.67 -6.04
N CYS A 77 -1.13 -7.83 -7.06
CA CYS A 77 -1.82 -8.09 -8.31
C CYS A 77 -0.95 -7.67 -9.51
N ARG A 78 -1.32 -8.14 -10.70
CA ARG A 78 -0.75 -7.69 -11.98
C ARG A 78 -1.66 -6.67 -12.69
N TYR A 79 -2.53 -6.01 -11.95
CA TYR A 79 -3.41 -4.99 -12.51
C TYR A 79 -2.59 -3.76 -12.86
N LYS A 80 -2.51 -3.43 -14.14
CA LYS A 80 -1.82 -2.24 -14.63
C LYS A 80 -2.83 -1.09 -14.69
N LEU A 81 -2.60 -0.06 -13.87
CA LEU A 81 -3.21 1.24 -14.11
C LEU A 81 -2.53 1.83 -15.35
N LYS A 82 -3.30 1.99 -16.42
CA LYS A 82 -2.86 2.72 -17.59
C LYS A 82 -2.94 4.22 -17.29
N GLY A 83 -2.40 5.04 -18.19
CA GLY A 83 -2.42 6.50 -18.04
C GLY A 83 -3.83 7.06 -17.82
N ILE A 84 -3.89 8.25 -17.22
CA ILE A 84 -5.14 8.91 -16.82
C ILE A 84 -6.15 9.07 -17.96
N GLU A 85 -5.69 9.23 -19.19
CA GLU A 85 -6.58 9.34 -20.36
C GLU A 85 -7.32 8.03 -20.66
N GLU A 86 -6.69 6.89 -20.41
CA GLU A 86 -7.31 5.57 -20.62
C GLU A 86 -8.13 5.15 -19.40
N HIS A 87 -7.62 5.41 -18.19
CA HIS A 87 -8.18 4.88 -16.93
C HIS A 87 -8.64 5.99 -15.96
N ARG A 88 -9.22 7.09 -16.47
CA ARG A 88 -9.68 8.23 -15.65
C ARG A 88 -10.57 7.79 -14.48
N ALA A 89 -11.55 6.94 -14.75
CA ALA A 89 -12.49 6.47 -13.73
C ALA A 89 -11.79 5.72 -12.58
N GLN A 90 -10.73 4.95 -12.87
CA GLN A 90 -9.94 4.27 -11.84
C GLN A 90 -9.17 5.26 -10.97
N TYR A 91 -8.56 6.29 -11.57
CA TYR A 91 -7.88 7.34 -10.80
C TYR A 91 -8.87 8.13 -9.94
N GLU A 92 -10.03 8.50 -10.49
CA GLU A 92 -11.09 9.17 -9.73
C GLU A 92 -11.53 8.31 -8.54
N ARG A 93 -11.75 7.00 -8.76
CA ARG A 93 -12.08 6.06 -7.69
C ARG A 93 -10.99 5.97 -6.62
N LEU A 94 -9.71 5.92 -7.00
CA LEU A 94 -8.60 5.93 -6.05
C LEU A 94 -8.60 7.21 -5.21
N ILE A 95 -8.81 8.36 -5.84
CA ILE A 95 -8.88 9.66 -5.15
C ILE A 95 -10.08 9.72 -4.19
N GLU A 96 -11.24 9.20 -4.57
CA GLU A 96 -12.40 9.09 -3.68
C GLU A 96 -12.09 8.27 -2.43
N VAL A 97 -11.53 7.07 -2.61
CA VAL A 97 -11.16 6.19 -1.49
C VAL A 97 -10.09 6.86 -0.63
N PHE A 98 -9.05 7.46 -1.21
CA PHE A 98 -8.03 8.15 -0.44
C PHE A 98 -8.59 9.35 0.34
N LYS A 99 -9.52 10.11 -0.24
CA LYS A 99 -10.21 11.19 0.49
C LYS A 99 -11.05 10.64 1.64
N ALA A 100 -11.84 9.59 1.41
CA ALA A 100 -12.69 8.97 2.44
C ALA A 100 -11.89 8.46 3.65
N HIS A 101 -10.69 7.92 3.40
CA HIS A 101 -9.80 7.40 4.45
C HIS A 101 -8.75 8.42 4.92
N ASN A 102 -8.86 9.68 4.49
CA ASN A 102 -7.95 10.79 4.79
C ASN A 102 -6.47 10.45 4.49
N ILE A 103 -6.24 9.70 3.42
CA ILE A 103 -4.92 9.31 2.91
C ILE A 103 -4.33 10.48 2.10
N GLY A 104 -3.06 10.79 2.35
CA GLY A 104 -2.30 11.80 1.61
C GLY A 104 -0.88 11.35 1.23
N TYR A 105 -0.51 10.12 1.59
CA TYR A 105 0.74 9.49 1.19
C TYR A 105 0.44 8.19 0.47
N PHE A 106 1.08 7.95 -0.67
CA PHE A 106 0.93 6.75 -1.48
C PHE A 106 2.31 6.11 -1.67
N PHE A 107 2.49 4.91 -1.11
CA PHE A 107 3.71 4.13 -1.22
C PHE A 107 3.45 2.88 -2.06
N TYR A 108 3.99 2.85 -3.27
CA TYR A 108 3.74 1.77 -4.21
C TYR A 108 5.00 0.94 -4.44
N ASN A 109 4.97 -0.32 -4.02
CA ASN A 109 6.13 -1.20 -3.96
C ASN A 109 6.00 -2.27 -5.05
N GLY A 110 6.68 -2.06 -6.16
CA GLY A 110 6.66 -2.93 -7.33
C GLY A 110 7.76 -2.59 -8.34
N GLY A 111 7.62 -3.10 -9.56
CA GLY A 111 8.57 -2.89 -10.67
C GLY A 111 8.27 -1.65 -11.51
N GLY A 112 8.80 -1.60 -12.75
CA GLY A 112 8.69 -0.44 -13.64
C GLY A 112 7.26 0.04 -13.90
N ASP A 113 6.31 -0.87 -14.15
CA ASP A 113 4.89 -0.50 -14.32
C ASP A 113 4.26 0.17 -13.08
N SER A 114 4.86 -0.05 -11.89
CA SER A 114 4.43 0.60 -10.66
C SER A 114 4.97 2.03 -10.53
N ALA A 115 6.08 2.35 -11.21
CA ALA A 115 6.62 3.71 -11.23
C ALA A 115 5.79 4.63 -12.13
N ASP A 116 5.18 4.10 -13.18
CA ASP A 116 4.30 4.85 -14.10
C ASP A 116 2.90 5.15 -13.52
N THR A 117 2.56 4.53 -12.38
CA THR A 117 1.26 4.67 -11.69
C THR A 117 1.24 5.87 -10.76
#